data_AF-A0A941WBC7-F1
#
_entry.id   AF-A0A941WBC7-F1
#
_cell.length_a   1.000
_cell.length_b   1.000
_cell.length_c   1.000
_cell.angle_alpha   90.00
_cell.angle_beta   90.00
_cell.angle_gamma   90.00
#
_symmetry.space_group_name_H-M   'P 1'
#
loop_
_entity.id
_entity.type
_entity.pdbx_description
1 polymer ?
#
loop_
_entity_poly.entity_id
_entity_poly.type
_entity_poly.pdbx_seq_one_letter_code
_entity_poly.pdbx_strand_id
1 'polypeptide(L)'
;MKLSDTLKNYRPAPGEEQIYAELCALYESMGNFSCERACPAHVTSSAFVINEAADAALLVRHDIMGRFVWPGGHNDGEEDCLAVALRETEEETGLAARPASGMPFMLNRFAVPAHVKNGERVAEHTHFSLAYLLIAEGEPRPRAGENSAAIWVPFSELERVWAEGDLPRRCMEAARRAAEEKAHAFAAIPDLLLPWFYAHKRILPWREERNPYATWVSEIMLQQTRVEAVKEYFVRFLAELPDVYALAACEEEKLMKLWEGLGYYSRARNLQKAAREIVSVYGGKLPADRGALSRLPGIGYYTAGAISSIAFGLPEPAVDGNVLRVISRITEDFTNIDLPECRKNMTSRLRAVYPPDAGAFTESLMELGAIVCVPNGAPLCDECPMQAVCLARRSRSYGLLPVRKEKAARRREDMTVFFLESDGKIALIKRREKDVLKGMWQFPNVPGLLGEADARARLAEMGVTVRGGMQKRAHLHVFTHKEWNMTCYYAACDRLPEACAAFTAEEIEERVSLPSAFKWCLSERP
;
A
#
# COMPACT_ATOMS: atom_id res chain seq x y z
N MET A 1 -15.30 10.55 2.14
CA MET A 1 -16.21 10.23 3.27
C MET A 1 -17.52 10.96 3.03
N LYS A 2 -18.68 10.36 3.26
CA LYS A 2 -19.96 11.07 3.12
C LYS A 2 -20.28 11.87 4.38
N LEU A 3 -20.97 13.00 4.24
CA LEU A 3 -21.37 13.81 5.38
C LEU A 3 -22.31 13.02 6.31
N SER A 4 -23.23 12.22 5.74
CA SER A 4 -24.08 11.31 6.52
C SER A 4 -23.30 10.35 7.43
N ASP A 5 -22.15 9.85 6.99
CA ASP A 5 -21.31 8.97 7.80
C ASP A 5 -20.63 9.74 8.94
N THR A 6 -20.16 10.96 8.66
CA THR A 6 -19.60 11.86 9.67
C THR A 6 -20.65 12.17 10.73
N LEU A 7 -21.85 12.59 10.35
CA LEU A 7 -22.92 12.94 11.28
C LEU A 7 -23.31 11.75 12.18
N LYS A 8 -23.56 10.57 11.60
CA LYS A 8 -23.94 9.36 12.39
C LYS A 8 -22.91 8.98 13.45
N ASN A 9 -21.62 9.20 13.18
CA ASN A 9 -20.53 8.79 14.06
C ASN A 9 -20.02 9.94 14.95
N TYR A 10 -20.41 11.18 14.67
CA TYR A 10 -20.03 12.32 15.48
C TYR A 10 -20.67 12.22 16.87
N ARG A 11 -19.93 12.69 17.87
CA ARG A 11 -20.35 12.72 19.26
C ARG A 11 -20.17 14.16 19.73
N PRO A 12 -21.26 14.96 19.78
CA PRO A 12 -21.15 16.37 20.17
C PRO A 12 -20.56 16.48 21.57
N ALA A 13 -19.64 17.43 21.74
CA ALA A 13 -19.13 17.81 23.05
C ALA A 13 -20.23 18.55 23.85
N PRO A 14 -20.10 18.65 25.18
CA PRO A 14 -21.02 19.45 25.98
C PRO A 14 -21.16 20.88 25.44
N GLY A 15 -22.38 21.29 25.10
CA GLY A 15 -22.70 22.59 24.50
C GLY A 15 -22.89 22.57 22.98
N GLU A 16 -22.56 21.46 22.31
CA GLU A 16 -22.75 21.30 20.85
C GLU A 16 -24.05 20.56 20.49
N GLU A 17 -24.80 20.03 21.47
CA GLU A 17 -25.94 19.13 21.24
C GLU A 17 -27.05 19.79 20.40
N GLN A 18 -27.36 21.06 20.70
CA GLN A 18 -28.36 21.80 19.93
C GLN A 18 -27.88 22.07 18.50
N ILE A 19 -26.62 22.48 18.33
CA ILE A 19 -26.04 22.77 17.02
C ILE A 19 -26.01 21.50 16.17
N TYR A 20 -25.65 20.37 16.78
CA TYR A 20 -25.65 19.07 16.12
C TYR A 20 -27.05 18.65 15.68
N ALA A 21 -28.06 18.80 16.53
CA ALA A 21 -29.45 18.49 16.17
C ALA A 21 -29.95 19.34 14.98
N GLU A 22 -29.63 20.64 14.97
CA GLU A 22 -29.96 21.54 13.85
C GLU A 22 -29.23 21.14 12.55
N LEU A 23 -27.95 20.79 12.63
CA LEU A 23 -27.18 20.31 11.48
C LEU A 23 -27.75 18.99 10.93
N CYS A 24 -28.14 18.06 11.81
CA CYS A 24 -28.82 16.83 11.39
C CYS A 24 -30.14 17.13 10.68
N ALA A 25 -30.98 18.03 11.22
CA ALA A 25 -32.23 18.42 10.57
C ALA A 25 -32.00 19.11 9.21
N LEU A 26 -30.96 19.95 9.11
CA LEU A 26 -30.55 20.55 7.85
C LEU A 26 -30.18 19.46 6.82
N TYR A 27 -29.33 18.50 7.20
CA TYR A 27 -28.94 17.41 6.31
C TYR A 27 -30.11 16.49 5.95
N GLU A 28 -31.02 16.19 6.87
CA GLU A 28 -32.22 15.39 6.60
C GLU A 28 -33.15 16.07 5.58
N SER A 29 -33.26 17.41 5.65
CA SER A 29 -34.11 18.18 4.74
C SER A 29 -33.48 18.43 3.37
N MET A 30 -32.17 18.65 3.31
CA MET A 30 -31.46 19.12 2.10
C MET A 30 -30.54 18.05 1.49
N GLY A 31 -30.20 16.99 2.22
CA GLY A 31 -29.16 16.04 1.82
C GLY A 31 -27.85 16.75 1.48
N ASN A 32 -27.23 16.38 0.36
CA ASN A 32 -25.96 16.95 -0.10
C ASN A 32 -26.03 18.45 -0.40
N PHE A 33 -27.21 19.01 -0.67
CA PHE A 33 -27.39 20.45 -0.88
C PHE A 33 -27.05 21.25 0.38
N SER A 34 -26.99 20.63 1.57
CA SER A 34 -26.49 21.30 2.76
C SER A 34 -25.02 21.72 2.65
N CYS A 35 -24.25 21.20 1.69
CA CYS A 35 -22.87 21.62 1.42
C CYS A 35 -22.76 22.75 0.39
N GLU A 36 -23.87 23.21 -0.19
CA GLU A 36 -23.85 24.27 -1.21
C GLU A 36 -23.97 25.66 -0.60
N ARG A 37 -23.05 26.54 -0.99
CA ARG A 37 -23.02 27.95 -0.55
C ARG A 37 -24.25 28.78 -0.93
N ALA A 38 -25.08 28.29 -1.85
CA ALA A 38 -26.33 28.94 -2.23
C ALA A 38 -27.41 28.84 -1.13
N CYS A 39 -27.24 27.92 -0.18
CA CYS A 39 -28.20 27.70 0.89
C CYS A 39 -28.06 28.73 2.02
N PRO A 40 -29.17 29.23 2.59
CA PRO A 40 -29.16 30.20 3.68
C PRO A 40 -28.56 29.64 4.98
N ALA A 41 -28.44 28.32 5.07
CA ALA A 41 -27.60 27.63 6.03
C ALA A 41 -26.87 26.48 5.32
N HIS A 42 -25.57 26.35 5.53
CA HIS A 42 -24.78 25.30 4.89
C HIS A 42 -23.54 24.89 5.70
N VAL A 43 -22.97 23.76 5.31
CA VAL A 43 -21.81 23.12 5.94
C VAL A 43 -20.53 23.71 5.37
N THR A 44 -19.62 24.07 6.27
CA THR A 44 -18.25 24.46 5.95
C THR A 44 -17.28 23.55 6.68
N SER A 45 -16.03 23.52 6.22
CA SER A 45 -15.00 22.67 6.81
C SER A 45 -13.79 23.52 7.18
N SER A 46 -13.28 23.32 8.39
CA SER A 46 -12.12 24.04 8.90
C SER A 46 -11.11 23.10 9.55
N ALA A 47 -9.89 23.60 9.72
CA ALA A 47 -8.77 22.83 10.23
C ALA A 47 -8.07 23.58 11.36
N PHE A 48 -8.09 23.02 12.57
CA PHE A 48 -7.14 23.42 13.60
C PHE A 48 -5.84 22.64 13.39
N VAL A 49 -4.82 23.32 12.88
CA VAL A 49 -3.56 22.70 12.49
C VAL A 49 -2.52 22.91 13.59
N ILE A 50 -1.96 21.82 14.11
CA ILE A 50 -0.90 21.83 15.12
C ILE A 50 0.41 21.27 14.55
N ASN A 51 1.53 21.58 15.19
CA ASN A 51 2.80 20.91 14.90
C ASN A 51 2.88 19.51 15.57
N GLU A 52 3.89 18.71 15.23
CA GLU A 52 4.10 17.36 15.79
C GLU A 52 4.36 17.39 17.30
N ALA A 53 4.98 18.48 17.79
CA ALA A 53 5.18 18.70 19.23
C ALA A 53 3.89 19.02 20.00
N ALA A 54 2.81 19.35 19.28
CA ALA A 54 1.53 19.79 19.83
C ALA A 54 1.68 20.95 20.83
N ASP A 55 2.50 21.94 20.49
CA ASP A 55 2.76 23.14 21.30
C ASP A 55 2.55 24.46 20.55
N ALA A 56 2.25 24.41 19.24
CA ALA A 56 1.92 25.57 18.42
C ALA A 56 0.75 25.26 17.46
N ALA A 57 -0.01 26.30 17.13
CA ALA A 57 -1.07 26.28 16.11
C ALA A 57 -0.65 27.10 14.89
N LEU A 58 -1.04 26.65 13.71
CA LEU A 58 -0.86 27.40 12.47
C LEU A 58 -2.10 28.27 12.23
N LEU A 59 -1.88 29.58 12.09
CA LEU A 59 -2.92 30.55 11.77
C LEU A 59 -2.61 31.25 10.44
N VAL A 60 -3.67 31.62 9.72
CA VAL A 60 -3.63 32.38 8.47
C VAL A 60 -4.21 33.77 8.70
N ARG A 61 -3.63 34.79 8.07
CA ARG A 61 -4.15 36.16 8.13
C ARG A 61 -5.22 36.33 7.07
N HIS A 62 -6.48 36.38 7.49
CA HIS A 62 -7.61 36.56 6.60
C HIS A 62 -7.71 38.01 6.17
N ASP A 63 -7.56 38.28 4.87
CA ASP A 63 -7.46 39.65 4.35
C ASP A 63 -8.76 40.45 4.50
N ILE A 64 -9.92 39.81 4.32
CA ILE A 64 -11.25 40.44 4.53
C ILE A 64 -11.52 40.74 6.01
N MET A 65 -11.23 39.80 6.91
CA MET A 65 -11.53 39.97 8.35
C MET A 65 -10.46 40.78 9.09
N GLY A 66 -9.27 40.96 8.51
CA GLY A 66 -8.16 41.69 9.11
C GLY A 66 -7.56 41.03 10.36
N ARG A 67 -7.86 39.76 10.63
CA ARG A 67 -7.43 38.99 11.82
C ARG A 67 -6.86 37.63 11.43
N PHE A 68 -6.14 37.02 12.35
CA PHE A 68 -5.69 35.64 12.21
C PHE A 68 -6.85 34.68 12.48
N VAL A 69 -7.04 33.71 11.57
CA VAL A 69 -8.04 32.64 11.63
C VAL A 69 -7.34 31.29 11.42
N TRP A 70 -8.02 30.19 11.70
CA TRP A 70 -7.57 28.89 11.21
C TRP A 70 -7.90 28.73 9.72
N PRO A 71 -7.18 27.86 8.98
CA PRO A 71 -7.55 27.50 7.61
C PRO A 71 -8.94 26.87 7.55
N GLY A 72 -9.67 27.11 6.47
CA GLY A 72 -10.99 26.54 6.25
C GLY A 72 -11.82 27.31 5.23
N GLY A 73 -12.76 26.59 4.62
CA GLY A 73 -13.48 27.07 3.46
C GLY A 73 -14.88 26.48 3.32
N HIS A 74 -15.51 26.86 2.21
CA HIS A 74 -16.81 26.32 1.82
C HIS A 74 -16.63 24.93 1.24
N ASN A 75 -17.61 24.07 1.44
CA ASN A 75 -17.57 22.72 0.87
C ASN A 75 -17.94 22.70 -0.62
N ASP A 76 -18.65 23.71 -1.12
CA ASP A 76 -19.05 23.85 -2.53
C ASP A 76 -19.67 22.58 -3.15
N GLY A 77 -20.53 21.92 -2.36
CA GLY A 77 -21.23 20.68 -2.75
C GLY A 77 -20.47 19.39 -2.42
N GLU A 78 -19.22 19.47 -1.93
CA GLU A 78 -18.46 18.31 -1.49
C GLU A 78 -18.94 17.81 -0.11
N GLU A 79 -19.26 16.52 -0.03
CA GLU A 79 -19.62 15.87 1.24
C GLU A 79 -18.40 15.49 2.10
N ASP A 80 -17.21 15.38 1.49
CA ASP A 80 -16.00 14.95 2.18
C ASP A 80 -15.34 16.12 2.93
N CYS A 81 -15.93 16.48 4.06
CA CYS A 81 -15.52 17.63 4.86
C CYS A 81 -14.06 17.55 5.34
N LEU A 82 -13.53 16.34 5.58
CA LEU A 82 -12.12 16.16 5.93
C LEU A 82 -11.21 16.47 4.74
N ALA A 83 -11.59 16.03 3.53
CA ALA A 83 -10.84 16.32 2.32
C ALA A 83 -10.82 17.81 2.01
N VAL A 84 -11.96 18.50 2.21
CA VAL A 84 -12.04 19.97 2.12
C VAL A 84 -11.08 20.60 3.13
N ALA A 85 -11.15 20.25 4.42
CA ALA A 85 -10.26 20.82 5.45
C ALA A 85 -8.76 20.62 5.15
N LEU A 86 -8.38 19.45 4.61
CA LEU A 86 -7.00 19.16 4.20
C LEU A 86 -6.58 20.04 3.01
N ARG A 87 -7.45 20.18 2.00
CA ARG A 87 -7.19 20.99 0.80
C ARG A 87 -7.06 22.46 1.13
N GLU A 88 -8.01 23.03 1.88
CA GLU A 88 -7.97 24.43 2.32
C GLU A 88 -6.69 24.70 3.13
N THR A 89 -6.28 23.76 4.01
CA THR A 89 -5.01 23.88 4.72
C THR A 89 -3.82 23.98 3.77
N GLU A 90 -3.73 23.11 2.76
CA GLU A 90 -2.63 23.12 1.80
C GLU A 90 -2.66 24.37 0.90
N GLU A 91 -3.84 24.80 0.45
CA GLU A 91 -4.01 25.96 -0.42
C GLU A 91 -3.70 27.27 0.31
N GLU A 92 -4.18 27.42 1.54
CA GLU A 92 -4.03 28.64 2.33
C GLU A 92 -2.65 28.78 2.98
N THR A 93 -1.98 27.66 3.29
CA THR A 93 -0.74 27.67 4.07
C THR A 93 0.47 27.14 3.31
N GLY A 94 0.28 26.43 2.19
CA GLY A 94 1.34 25.73 1.47
C GLY A 94 1.88 24.49 2.20
N LEU A 95 1.28 24.08 3.33
CA LEU A 95 1.70 22.91 4.10
C LEU A 95 0.73 21.75 3.88
N ALA A 96 1.30 20.60 3.51
CA ALA A 96 0.56 19.35 3.53
C ALA A 96 0.36 18.90 4.99
N ALA A 97 -0.90 18.72 5.38
CA ALA A 97 -1.26 18.26 6.71
C ALA A 97 -1.75 16.80 6.69
N ARG A 98 -1.75 16.16 7.87
CA ARG A 98 -2.36 14.85 8.10
C ARG A 98 -3.40 14.94 9.21
N PRO A 99 -4.51 14.18 9.16
CA PRO A 99 -5.49 14.19 10.24
C PRO A 99 -4.90 13.58 11.52
N ALA A 100 -5.25 14.16 12.68
CA ALA A 100 -5.10 13.48 13.96
C ALA A 100 -6.17 12.38 14.12
N SER A 101 -7.37 12.63 13.60
CA SER A 101 -8.48 11.66 13.46
C SER A 101 -9.28 11.96 12.20
N GLY A 102 -9.98 10.96 11.67
CA GLY A 102 -10.93 11.11 10.58
C GLY A 102 -12.25 11.79 10.99
N MET A 103 -12.46 12.00 12.28
CA MET A 103 -13.65 12.69 12.81
C MET A 103 -13.35 14.16 13.13
N PRO A 104 -14.33 15.07 12.92
CA PRO A 104 -14.22 16.43 13.44
C PRO A 104 -14.19 16.38 14.97
N PHE A 105 -13.42 17.29 15.56
CA PHE A 105 -13.31 17.40 17.03
C PHE A 105 -14.24 18.46 17.62
N MET A 106 -14.79 19.33 16.77
CA MET A 106 -15.62 20.46 17.17
C MET A 106 -16.61 20.80 16.06
N LEU A 107 -17.81 21.21 16.47
CA LEU A 107 -18.88 21.69 15.61
C LEU A 107 -19.28 23.10 16.06
N ASN A 108 -19.12 24.06 15.16
CA ASN A 108 -19.47 25.46 15.43
C ASN A 108 -20.60 25.93 14.52
N ARG A 109 -21.40 26.86 15.04
CA ARG A 109 -22.38 27.61 14.25
C ARG A 109 -22.08 29.10 14.34
N PHE A 110 -21.93 29.76 13.21
CA PHE A 110 -21.76 31.20 13.16
C PHE A 110 -22.57 31.83 12.03
N ALA A 111 -23.14 33.00 12.31
CA ALA A 111 -23.86 33.82 11.34
C ALA A 111 -22.87 34.65 10.53
N VAL A 112 -23.05 34.65 9.22
CA VAL A 112 -22.29 35.46 8.27
C VAL A 112 -23.15 36.65 7.87
N PRO A 113 -22.75 37.89 8.22
CA PRO A 113 -23.47 39.08 7.79
C PRO A 113 -23.45 39.24 6.26
N ALA A 114 -24.48 39.90 5.74
CA ALA A 114 -24.51 40.27 4.33
C ALA A 114 -23.28 41.14 3.97
N HIS A 115 -22.61 40.81 2.86
CA HIS A 115 -21.39 41.49 2.43
C HIS A 115 -21.28 41.50 0.89
N VAL A 116 -20.24 42.15 0.36
CA VAL A 116 -19.96 42.18 -1.08
C VAL A 116 -18.66 41.44 -1.35
N LYS A 117 -18.70 40.44 -2.24
CA LYS A 117 -17.52 39.67 -2.69
C LYS A 117 -17.46 39.75 -4.22
N ASN A 118 -16.34 40.19 -4.77
CA ASN A 118 -16.13 40.35 -6.22
C ASN A 118 -17.22 41.19 -6.93
N GLY A 119 -17.78 42.19 -6.24
CA GLY A 119 -18.84 43.05 -6.79
C GLY A 119 -20.26 42.49 -6.69
N GLU A 120 -20.43 41.26 -6.22
CA GLU A 120 -21.73 40.62 -6.00
C GLU A 120 -22.16 40.69 -4.53
N ARG A 121 -23.45 40.93 -4.30
CA ARG A 121 -24.03 40.95 -2.95
C ARG A 121 -24.27 39.53 -2.47
N VAL A 122 -23.65 39.17 -1.35
CA VAL A 122 -23.89 37.92 -0.63
C VAL A 122 -24.89 38.19 0.49
N ALA A 123 -25.99 37.45 0.52
CA ALA A 123 -27.00 37.56 1.57
C ALA A 123 -26.45 37.09 2.93
N GLU A 124 -27.11 37.50 4.02
CA GLU A 124 -26.81 36.89 5.32
C GLU A 124 -27.16 35.40 5.29
N HIS A 125 -26.32 34.59 5.93
CA HIS A 125 -26.48 33.13 5.97
C HIS A 125 -25.78 32.54 7.18
N THR A 126 -25.99 31.25 7.43
CA THR A 126 -25.43 30.52 8.58
C THR A 126 -24.44 29.46 8.13
N HIS A 127 -23.29 29.39 8.79
CA HIS A 127 -22.34 28.29 8.62
C HIS A 127 -22.48 27.29 9.77
N PHE A 128 -22.57 26.01 9.43
CA PHE A 128 -22.28 24.90 10.31
C PHE A 128 -20.88 24.39 9.99
N SER A 129 -19.88 24.77 10.80
CA SER A 129 -18.49 24.43 10.53
C SER A 129 -18.05 23.18 11.28
N LEU A 130 -17.65 22.16 10.52
CA LEU A 130 -16.99 20.97 11.05
C LEU A 130 -15.48 21.22 11.10
N ALA A 131 -14.93 21.30 12.31
CA ALA A 131 -13.52 21.55 12.53
C ALA A 131 -12.75 20.25 12.76
N TYR A 132 -11.68 20.05 11.99
CA TYR A 132 -10.80 18.90 12.07
C TYR A 132 -9.48 19.26 12.74
N LEU A 133 -8.95 18.33 13.54
CA LEU A 133 -7.62 18.47 14.10
C LEU A 133 -6.60 17.87 13.11
N LEU A 134 -5.75 18.73 12.56
CA LEU A 134 -4.71 18.34 11.61
C LEU A 134 -3.32 18.56 12.21
N ILE A 135 -2.35 17.81 11.71
CA ILE A 135 -0.95 17.88 12.11
C ILE A 135 -0.14 18.20 10.86
N ALA A 136 0.69 19.23 10.91
CA ALA A 136 1.56 19.63 9.82
C ALA A 136 2.93 20.05 10.34
N GLU A 137 3.94 20.01 9.48
CA GLU A 137 5.30 20.46 9.80
C GLU A 137 5.88 21.29 8.66
N GLY A 138 6.85 22.12 9.00
CA GLY A 138 7.57 22.96 8.05
C GLY A 138 7.18 24.44 8.09
N GLU A 139 7.78 25.19 7.17
CA GLU A 139 7.61 26.63 7.06
C GLU A 139 6.42 26.97 6.15
N PRO A 140 5.39 27.67 6.67
CA PRO A 140 4.21 27.98 5.86
C PRO A 140 4.53 28.99 4.76
N ARG A 141 3.92 28.76 3.59
CA ARG A 141 4.06 29.55 2.37
C ARG A 141 2.68 29.81 1.78
N PRO A 142 1.93 30.79 2.31
CA PRO A 142 0.59 31.09 1.84
C PRO A 142 0.61 31.51 0.37
N ARG A 143 -0.42 31.13 -0.40
CA ARG A 143 -0.57 31.57 -1.78
C ARG A 143 -0.97 33.05 -1.82
N ALA A 144 -0.33 33.79 -2.72
CA ALA A 144 -0.64 35.20 -2.92
C ALA A 144 -2.07 35.39 -3.46
N GLY A 145 -2.89 36.20 -2.78
CA GLY A 145 -4.23 36.61 -3.24
C GLY A 145 -5.39 36.23 -2.33
N GLU A 146 -5.21 35.27 -1.40
CA GLU A 146 -6.27 34.85 -0.45
C GLU A 146 -5.92 35.17 1.00
N ASN A 147 -4.66 34.92 1.40
CA ASN A 147 -4.14 35.23 2.72
C ASN A 147 -2.79 35.95 2.63
N SER A 148 -2.64 37.06 3.36
CA SER A 148 -1.41 37.86 3.36
C SER A 148 -0.26 37.27 4.20
N ALA A 149 -0.55 36.32 5.09
CA ALA A 149 0.44 35.65 5.95
C ALA A 149 -0.07 34.34 6.52
N ALA A 150 0.84 33.45 6.89
CA ALA A 150 0.57 32.27 7.71
C ALA A 150 1.71 32.11 8.74
N ILE A 151 1.38 31.85 10.00
CA ILE A 151 2.34 31.84 11.11
C ILE A 151 2.07 30.70 12.09
N TRP A 152 3.13 30.14 12.65
CA TRP A 152 3.05 29.29 13.83
C TRP A 152 2.95 30.17 15.08
N VAL A 153 1.91 29.96 15.88
CA VAL A 153 1.66 30.66 17.14
C VAL A 153 1.76 29.66 18.29
N PRO A 154 2.70 29.83 19.23
CA PRO A 154 2.78 28.98 20.42
C PRO A 154 1.47 29.01 21.21
N PHE A 155 1.06 27.89 21.81
CA PHE A 155 -0.16 27.82 22.61
C PHE A 155 -0.18 28.82 23.78
N SER A 156 0.99 29.14 24.35
CA SER A 156 1.15 30.17 25.38
C SER A 156 0.79 31.58 24.92
N GLU A 157 0.79 31.82 23.60
CA GLU A 157 0.45 33.11 22.99
C GLU A 157 -0.89 33.06 22.26
N LEU A 158 -1.44 31.86 22.04
CA LEU A 158 -2.64 31.65 21.24
C LEU A 158 -3.86 32.35 21.85
N GLU A 159 -4.02 32.36 23.18
CA GLU A 159 -5.09 33.11 23.87
C GLU A 159 -5.01 34.64 23.67
N ARG A 160 -3.83 35.18 23.38
CA ARG A 160 -3.66 36.62 23.11
C ARG A 160 -4.00 36.99 21.68
N VAL A 161 -3.75 36.06 20.76
CA VAL A 161 -4.02 36.22 19.32
C VAL A 161 -5.46 35.82 18.98
N TRP A 162 -6.09 34.97 19.80
CA TRP A 162 -7.43 34.45 19.62
C TRP A 162 -8.37 34.85 20.77
N ALA A 163 -9.39 35.66 20.46
CA ALA A 163 -10.26 36.28 21.46
C ALA A 163 -11.40 35.37 22.00
N GLU A 164 -11.57 34.15 21.47
CA GLU A 164 -12.72 33.29 21.78
C GLU A 164 -12.38 32.08 22.67
N GLY A 165 -12.66 32.19 23.97
CA GLY A 165 -12.88 31.06 24.89
C GLY A 165 -11.70 30.11 25.18
N ASP A 166 -12.04 28.87 25.57
CA ASP A 166 -11.10 27.81 26.04
C ASP A 166 -10.55 26.94 24.88
N LEU A 167 -10.46 27.51 23.68
CA LEU A 167 -10.19 26.76 22.45
C LEU A 167 -8.81 26.08 22.41
N PRO A 168 -7.68 26.73 22.76
CA PRO A 168 -6.37 26.06 22.81
C PRO A 168 -6.39 24.81 23.68
N ARG A 169 -7.08 24.89 24.82
CA ARG A 169 -7.26 23.76 25.73
C ARG A 169 -8.10 22.65 25.10
N ARG A 170 -9.25 22.97 24.49
CA ARG A 170 -10.08 21.98 23.78
C ARG A 170 -9.28 21.25 22.69
N CYS A 171 -8.43 21.96 21.96
CA CYS A 171 -7.57 21.36 20.94
C CYS A 171 -6.50 20.44 21.54
N MET A 172 -5.84 20.86 22.63
CA MET A 172 -4.89 20.01 23.37
C MET A 172 -5.56 18.76 23.93
N GLU A 173 -6.75 18.89 24.50
CA GLU A 173 -7.54 17.77 25.01
C GLU A 173 -7.97 16.83 23.88
N ALA A 174 -8.37 17.35 22.72
CA ALA A 174 -8.69 16.55 21.54
C ALA A 174 -7.47 15.78 21.01
N ALA A 175 -6.29 16.42 20.95
CA ALA A 175 -5.05 15.79 20.54
C ALA A 175 -4.63 14.66 21.49
N ARG A 176 -4.69 14.91 22.82
CA ARG A 176 -4.40 13.91 23.85
C ARG A 176 -5.37 12.73 23.77
N ARG A 177 -6.67 13.01 23.69
CA ARG A 177 -7.70 11.98 23.54
C ARG A 177 -7.48 11.13 22.29
N ALA A 178 -7.17 11.75 21.15
CA ALA A 178 -6.85 11.01 19.93
C ALA A 178 -5.63 10.10 20.13
N ALA A 179 -4.56 10.58 20.78
CA ALA A 179 -3.38 9.77 21.09
C ALA A 179 -3.71 8.60 22.04
N GLU A 180 -4.50 8.84 23.09
CA GLU A 180 -4.94 7.83 24.05
C GLU A 180 -5.80 6.74 23.40
N GLU A 181 -6.76 7.13 22.55
CA GLU A 181 -7.61 6.19 21.81
C GLU A 181 -6.76 5.33 20.85
N LYS A 182 -5.76 5.91 20.19
CA LYS A 182 -4.81 5.16 19.35
C LYS A 182 -3.97 4.17 20.17
N ALA A 183 -3.49 4.59 21.33
CA ALA A 183 -2.72 3.73 22.23
C ALA A 183 -3.58 2.58 22.76
N HIS A 184 -4.82 2.87 23.18
CA HIS A 184 -5.77 1.87 23.64
C HIS A 184 -6.12 0.86 22.55
N ALA A 185 -6.48 1.33 21.35
CA ALA A 185 -6.78 0.47 20.21
C ALA A 185 -5.58 -0.43 19.82
N PHE A 186 -4.36 0.09 19.92
CA PHE A 186 -3.13 -0.65 19.66
C PHE A 186 -2.84 -1.71 20.73
N ALA A 187 -3.01 -1.36 22.01
CA ALA A 187 -2.78 -2.28 23.13
C ALA A 187 -3.79 -3.44 23.16
N ALA A 188 -5.02 -3.23 22.69
CA ALA A 188 -6.06 -4.25 22.63
C ALA A 188 -5.87 -5.31 21.53
N ILE A 189 -4.91 -5.11 20.61
CA ILE A 189 -4.74 -5.98 19.43
C ILE A 189 -4.50 -7.44 19.81
N PRO A 190 -3.56 -7.81 20.70
CA PRO A 190 -3.30 -9.21 21.03
C PRO A 190 -4.53 -9.92 21.59
N ASP A 191 -5.21 -9.30 22.55
CA ASP A 191 -6.31 -9.91 23.29
C ASP A 191 -7.57 -10.11 22.44
N LEU A 192 -7.83 -9.19 21.49
CA LEU A 192 -8.96 -9.33 20.57
C LEU A 192 -8.66 -10.26 19.40
N LEU A 193 -7.41 -10.28 18.93
CA LEU A 193 -7.06 -10.95 17.69
C LEU A 193 -6.75 -12.45 17.87
N LEU A 194 -6.11 -12.84 18.98
CA LEU A 194 -5.75 -14.24 19.23
C LEU A 194 -6.97 -15.17 19.32
N PRO A 195 -8.02 -14.88 20.11
CA PRO A 195 -9.19 -15.76 20.18
C PRO A 195 -9.88 -15.92 18.82
N TRP A 196 -9.99 -14.83 18.07
CA TRP A 196 -10.54 -14.86 16.71
C TRP A 196 -9.71 -15.74 15.78
N PHE A 197 -8.38 -15.66 15.86
CA PHE A 197 -7.50 -16.46 15.02
C PHE A 197 -7.67 -17.96 15.28
N TYR A 198 -7.73 -18.41 16.54
CA TYR A 198 -7.96 -19.84 16.80
C TYR A 198 -9.32 -20.33 16.29
N ALA A 199 -10.34 -19.49 16.35
CA ALA A 199 -11.67 -19.84 15.87
C ALA A 199 -11.80 -19.83 14.33
N HIS A 200 -11.00 -19.03 13.61
CA HIS A 200 -11.19 -18.76 12.18
C HIS A 200 -9.99 -19.06 11.28
N LYS A 201 -8.81 -19.40 11.83
CA LYS A 201 -7.60 -19.64 11.02
C LYS A 201 -7.86 -20.70 9.96
N ARG A 202 -7.39 -20.44 8.74
CA ARG A 202 -7.41 -21.44 7.68
C ARG A 202 -6.48 -22.60 8.04
N ILE A 203 -6.93 -23.81 7.73
CA ILE A 203 -6.11 -25.02 7.76
C ILE A 203 -5.17 -24.97 6.56
N LEU A 204 -3.87 -24.89 6.83
CA LEU A 204 -2.81 -24.78 5.82
C LEU A 204 -1.73 -25.80 6.13
N PRO A 205 -1.13 -26.48 5.13
CA PRO A 205 -0.16 -27.55 5.37
C PRO A 205 1.03 -27.13 6.25
N TRP A 206 1.51 -25.90 6.09
CA TRP A 206 2.63 -25.35 6.87
C TRP A 206 2.27 -24.90 8.30
N ARG A 207 0.99 -25.00 8.69
CA ARG A 207 0.51 -24.67 10.06
C ARG A 207 0.29 -25.90 10.94
N GLU A 208 0.30 -27.11 10.36
CA GLU A 208 0.00 -28.34 11.09
C GLU A 208 1.13 -28.71 12.06
N GLU A 209 2.39 -28.56 11.63
CA GLU A 209 3.57 -28.78 12.46
C GLU A 209 4.47 -27.54 12.48
N ARG A 210 4.72 -27.00 13.68
CA ARG A 210 5.67 -25.91 13.88
C ARG A 210 7.11 -26.44 13.75
N ASN A 211 7.61 -26.47 12.52
CA ASN A 211 8.99 -26.82 12.17
C ASN A 211 9.69 -25.62 11.50
N PRO A 212 10.87 -25.16 11.99
CA PRO A 212 11.62 -24.05 11.38
C PRO A 212 11.89 -24.21 9.89
N TYR A 213 12.19 -25.42 9.41
CA TYR A 213 12.43 -25.67 8.00
C TYR A 213 11.15 -25.48 7.17
N ALA A 214 10.06 -26.10 7.60
CA ALA A 214 8.75 -26.00 6.95
C ALA A 214 8.25 -24.54 6.89
N THR A 215 8.30 -23.83 8.02
CA THR A 215 7.93 -22.41 8.11
C THR A 215 8.79 -21.55 7.19
N TRP A 216 10.11 -21.80 7.15
CA TRP A 216 10.99 -21.05 6.26
C TRP A 216 10.65 -21.28 4.78
N VAL A 217 10.46 -22.54 4.37
CA VAL A 217 10.10 -22.88 2.99
C VAL A 217 8.75 -22.25 2.61
N SER A 218 7.73 -22.35 3.46
CA SER A 218 6.42 -21.74 3.18
C SER A 218 6.50 -20.24 3.05
N GLU A 219 7.24 -19.55 3.93
CA GLU A 219 7.39 -18.09 3.87
C GLU A 219 8.09 -17.64 2.58
N ILE A 220 9.10 -18.39 2.10
CA ILE A 220 9.74 -18.08 0.81
C ILE A 220 8.78 -18.33 -0.36
N MET A 221 8.00 -19.41 -0.33
CA MET A 221 7.01 -19.70 -1.37
C MET A 221 5.89 -18.64 -1.43
N LEU A 222 5.44 -18.14 -0.27
CA LEU A 222 4.37 -17.15 -0.17
C LEU A 222 4.78 -15.74 -0.61
N GLN A 223 6.07 -15.47 -0.82
CA GLN A 223 6.53 -14.19 -1.38
C GLN A 223 5.93 -13.96 -2.77
N GLN A 224 4.99 -13.01 -2.87
CA GLN A 224 4.32 -12.64 -4.12
C GLN A 224 3.61 -13.83 -4.83
N THR A 225 3.23 -14.86 -4.07
CA THR A 225 2.47 -16.02 -4.59
C THR A 225 1.23 -16.22 -3.72
N ARG A 226 0.09 -16.57 -4.33
CA ARG A 226 -1.17 -16.74 -3.59
C ARG A 226 -1.14 -18.03 -2.77
N VAL A 227 -1.74 -17.99 -1.57
CA VAL A 227 -1.83 -19.13 -0.64
C VAL A 227 -2.32 -20.41 -1.33
N GLU A 228 -3.41 -20.34 -2.09
CA GLU A 228 -3.97 -21.52 -2.77
C GLU A 228 -3.00 -22.18 -3.75
N ALA A 229 -2.22 -21.39 -4.49
CA ALA A 229 -1.22 -21.93 -5.39
C ALA A 229 -0.05 -22.59 -4.63
N VAL A 230 0.27 -22.14 -3.42
CA VAL A 230 1.42 -22.66 -2.66
C VAL A 230 1.15 -24.02 -2.02
N LYS A 231 -0.11 -24.34 -1.67
CA LYS A 231 -0.47 -25.56 -0.92
C LYS A 231 0.09 -26.84 -1.54
N GLU A 232 -0.20 -27.09 -2.80
CA GLU A 232 0.23 -28.31 -3.50
C GLU A 232 1.76 -28.37 -3.69
N TYR A 233 2.36 -27.21 -4.00
CA TYR A 233 3.81 -27.11 -4.18
C TYR A 233 4.55 -27.39 -2.89
N PHE A 234 4.07 -26.84 -1.78
CA PHE A 234 4.67 -27.03 -0.47
C PHE A 234 4.68 -28.52 -0.07
N VAL A 235 3.56 -29.21 -0.23
CA VAL A 235 3.44 -30.64 0.08
C VAL A 235 4.40 -31.47 -0.77
N ARG A 236 4.40 -31.26 -2.09
CA ARG A 236 5.33 -31.95 -3.01
C ARG A 236 6.78 -31.66 -2.70
N PHE A 237 7.10 -30.41 -2.35
CA PHE A 237 8.46 -29.98 -2.06
C PHE A 237 8.99 -30.64 -0.80
N LEU A 238 8.22 -30.67 0.29
CA LEU A 238 8.63 -31.33 1.53
C LEU A 238 8.67 -32.86 1.43
N ALA A 239 7.89 -33.47 0.55
CA ALA A 239 7.99 -34.91 0.29
C ALA A 239 9.35 -35.27 -0.35
N GLU A 240 9.83 -34.45 -1.27
CA GLU A 240 11.10 -34.67 -1.99
C GLU A 240 12.33 -34.14 -1.26
N LEU A 241 12.17 -33.04 -0.53
CA LEU A 241 13.20 -32.32 0.22
C LEU A 241 12.71 -32.11 1.66
N PRO A 242 12.74 -33.16 2.51
CA PRO A 242 12.11 -33.13 3.82
C PRO A 242 12.84 -32.26 4.86
N ASP A 243 14.12 -31.95 4.63
CA ASP A 243 14.93 -31.18 5.56
C ASP A 243 15.96 -30.27 4.85
N VAL A 244 16.69 -29.49 5.65
CA VAL A 244 17.69 -28.56 5.16
C VAL A 244 18.88 -29.25 4.50
N TYR A 245 19.24 -30.48 4.90
CA TYR A 245 20.34 -31.23 4.31
C TYR A 245 19.96 -31.71 2.91
N ALA A 246 18.76 -32.26 2.75
CA ALA A 246 18.21 -32.66 1.45
C ALA A 246 18.15 -31.48 0.49
N LEU A 247 17.67 -30.32 0.95
CA LEU A 247 17.66 -29.09 0.15
C LEU A 247 19.07 -28.60 -0.24
N ALA A 248 20.02 -28.63 0.71
CA ALA A 248 21.38 -28.19 0.47
C ALA A 248 22.12 -29.07 -0.57
N ALA A 249 21.88 -30.39 -0.51
CA ALA A 249 22.47 -31.39 -1.40
C ALA A 249 21.73 -31.56 -2.74
N CYS A 250 20.50 -31.06 -2.87
CA CYS A 250 19.69 -31.19 -4.08
C CYS A 250 20.40 -30.62 -5.33
N GLU A 251 20.31 -31.33 -6.44
CA GLU A 251 20.80 -30.83 -7.73
C GLU A 251 19.96 -29.63 -8.20
N GLU A 252 20.61 -28.62 -8.80
CA GLU A 252 19.92 -27.37 -9.18
C GLU A 252 18.77 -27.65 -10.17
N GLU A 253 18.94 -28.56 -11.12
CA GLU A 253 17.89 -28.92 -12.09
C GLU A 253 16.66 -29.52 -11.41
N LYS A 254 16.85 -30.46 -10.47
CA LYS A 254 15.77 -31.04 -9.67
C LYS A 254 15.05 -29.95 -8.86
N LEU A 255 15.80 -29.05 -8.22
CA LEU A 255 15.22 -27.94 -7.47
C LEU A 255 14.40 -26.99 -8.36
N MET A 256 14.91 -26.64 -9.54
CA MET A 256 14.18 -25.78 -10.47
C MET A 256 12.89 -26.45 -10.95
N LYS A 257 12.89 -27.78 -11.15
CA LYS A 257 11.70 -28.54 -11.52
C LYS A 257 10.65 -28.57 -10.40
N LEU A 258 11.07 -28.73 -9.15
CA LEU A 258 10.16 -28.66 -8.00
C LEU A 258 9.54 -27.26 -7.82
N TRP A 259 10.24 -26.21 -8.27
CA TRP A 259 9.78 -24.82 -8.18
C TRP A 259 9.03 -24.32 -9.43
N GLU A 260 8.97 -25.13 -10.48
CA GLU A 260 8.42 -24.74 -11.78
C GLU A 260 6.95 -24.33 -11.64
N GLY A 261 6.61 -23.11 -12.05
CA GLY A 261 5.25 -22.57 -11.97
C GLY A 261 5.00 -21.60 -10.80
N LEU A 262 5.83 -21.62 -9.75
CA LEU A 262 5.76 -20.62 -8.66
C LEU A 262 6.30 -19.24 -9.06
N GLY A 263 7.09 -19.17 -10.14
CA GLY A 263 7.75 -17.94 -10.59
C GLY A 263 8.83 -17.44 -9.62
N TYR A 264 9.53 -16.36 -10.00
CA TYR A 264 10.63 -15.78 -9.23
C TYR A 264 11.69 -16.82 -8.78
N TYR A 265 12.26 -17.55 -9.75
CA TYR A 265 13.23 -18.65 -9.51
C TYR A 265 14.48 -18.26 -8.70
N SER A 266 14.80 -16.96 -8.59
CA SER A 266 15.82 -16.49 -7.66
C SER A 266 15.52 -16.84 -6.21
N ARG A 267 14.25 -16.99 -5.83
CA ARG A 267 13.82 -17.46 -4.50
C ARG A 267 14.33 -18.87 -4.23
N ALA A 268 14.08 -19.82 -5.13
CA ALA A 268 14.57 -21.19 -5.00
C ALA A 268 16.10 -21.27 -4.91
N ARG A 269 16.80 -20.52 -5.77
CA ARG A 269 18.28 -20.48 -5.73
C ARG A 269 18.81 -19.90 -4.42
N ASN A 270 18.20 -18.82 -3.91
CA ASN A 270 18.59 -18.24 -2.63
C ASN A 270 18.26 -19.16 -1.47
N LEU A 271 17.09 -19.83 -1.50
CA LEU A 271 16.68 -20.84 -0.53
C LEU A 271 17.73 -21.95 -0.42
N GLN A 272 18.21 -22.49 -1.54
CA GLN A 272 19.27 -23.50 -1.53
C GLN A 272 20.62 -22.94 -1.05
N LYS A 273 21.01 -21.73 -1.46
CA LYS A 273 22.24 -21.09 -0.96
C LYS A 273 22.22 -20.94 0.55
N ALA A 274 21.12 -20.45 1.10
CA ALA A 274 20.91 -20.35 2.53
C ALA A 274 20.90 -21.74 3.20
N ALA A 275 20.34 -22.77 2.58
CA ALA A 275 20.36 -24.13 3.13
C ALA A 275 21.79 -24.65 3.26
N ARG A 276 22.63 -24.44 2.23
CA ARG A 276 24.06 -24.79 2.27
C ARG A 276 24.81 -24.05 3.37
N GLU A 277 24.51 -22.76 3.57
CA GLU A 277 25.08 -21.95 4.66
C GLU A 277 24.60 -22.42 6.05
N ILE A 278 23.32 -22.76 6.20
CA ILE A 278 22.76 -23.33 7.43
C ILE A 278 23.46 -24.65 7.78
N VAL A 279 23.71 -25.51 6.79
CA VAL A 279 24.43 -26.77 7.00
C VAL A 279 25.89 -26.52 7.40
N SER A 280 26.61 -25.66 6.68
CA SER A 280 28.05 -25.47 6.91
C SER A 280 28.37 -24.64 8.16
N VAL A 281 27.58 -23.61 8.45
CA VAL A 281 27.85 -22.66 9.55
C VAL A 281 27.09 -23.01 10.82
N TYR A 282 25.84 -23.46 10.69
CA TYR A 282 24.93 -23.69 11.83
C TYR A 282 24.63 -25.18 12.06
N GLY A 283 25.37 -26.08 11.40
CA GLY A 283 25.25 -27.53 11.58
C GLY A 283 23.90 -28.10 11.18
N GLY A 284 23.19 -27.46 10.24
CA GLY A 284 21.87 -27.88 9.76
C GLY A 284 20.71 -27.42 10.65
N LYS A 285 20.94 -26.51 11.60
CA LYS A 285 19.88 -25.91 12.42
C LYS A 285 19.69 -24.45 12.04
N LEU A 286 18.45 -24.06 11.72
CA LEU A 286 18.15 -22.65 11.54
C LEU A 286 18.43 -21.90 12.86
N PRO A 287 19.11 -20.74 12.83
CA PRO A 287 19.39 -19.99 14.04
C PRO A 287 18.10 -19.39 14.62
N ALA A 288 17.87 -19.58 15.92
CA ALA A 288 16.81 -18.93 16.68
C ALA A 288 17.18 -17.48 17.05
N ASP A 289 17.63 -16.71 16.05
CA ASP A 289 18.01 -15.30 16.19
C ASP A 289 17.62 -14.54 14.92
N ARG A 290 16.83 -13.48 15.07
CA ARG A 290 16.32 -12.67 13.96
C ARG A 290 17.45 -11.96 13.20
N GLY A 291 18.53 -11.61 13.89
CA GLY A 291 19.72 -11.01 13.28
C GLY A 291 20.41 -11.99 12.34
N ALA A 292 20.71 -13.18 12.83
CA ALA A 292 21.33 -14.27 12.10
C ALA A 292 20.47 -14.74 10.92
N LEU A 293 19.16 -14.91 11.12
CA LEU A 293 18.23 -15.24 10.04
C LEU A 293 18.28 -14.21 8.91
N SER A 294 18.28 -12.92 9.24
CA SER A 294 18.31 -11.85 8.23
C SER A 294 19.62 -11.73 7.43
N ARG A 295 20.68 -12.44 7.83
CA ARG A 295 21.95 -12.52 7.09
C ARG A 295 21.93 -13.62 6.02
N LEU A 296 21.02 -14.59 6.13
CA LEU A 296 20.93 -15.71 5.20
C LEU A 296 20.37 -15.26 3.83
N PRO A 297 20.89 -15.78 2.71
CA PRO A 297 20.42 -15.45 1.37
C PRO A 297 18.90 -15.62 1.20
N GLY A 298 18.23 -14.56 0.75
CA GLY A 298 16.78 -14.57 0.49
C GLY A 298 15.90 -14.39 1.73
N ILE A 299 16.47 -14.31 2.93
CA ILE A 299 15.72 -14.01 4.17
C ILE A 299 15.83 -12.52 4.47
N GLY A 300 14.77 -11.77 4.16
CA GLY A 300 14.66 -10.35 4.51
C GLY A 300 14.13 -10.12 5.93
N TYR A 301 14.03 -8.85 6.33
CA TYR A 301 13.50 -8.44 7.65
C TYR A 301 12.14 -9.07 7.99
N TYR A 302 11.20 -9.09 7.04
CA TYR A 302 9.88 -9.70 7.21
C TYR A 302 9.99 -11.20 7.49
N THR A 303 10.68 -11.94 6.62
CA THR A 303 10.80 -13.41 6.70
C THR A 303 11.57 -13.82 7.95
N ALA A 304 12.60 -13.06 8.35
CA ALA A 304 13.30 -13.29 9.60
C ALA A 304 12.37 -13.13 10.81
N GLY A 305 11.51 -12.10 10.83
CA GLY A 305 10.48 -11.94 11.85
C GLY A 305 9.50 -13.11 11.88
N ALA A 306 8.97 -13.49 10.71
CA ALA A 306 8.01 -14.58 10.58
C ALA A 306 8.57 -15.92 11.09
N ILE A 307 9.79 -16.29 10.69
CA ILE A 307 10.45 -17.51 11.18
C ILE A 307 10.71 -17.42 12.69
N SER A 308 11.23 -16.28 13.16
CA SER A 308 11.54 -16.07 14.58
C SER A 308 10.32 -16.24 15.47
N SER A 309 9.18 -15.68 15.08
CA SER A 309 7.97 -15.77 15.89
C SER A 309 7.22 -17.08 15.71
N ILE A 310 7.01 -17.55 14.48
CA ILE A 310 6.19 -18.73 14.19
C ILE A 310 6.89 -20.02 14.62
N ALA A 311 8.17 -20.17 14.27
CA ALA A 311 8.91 -21.40 14.52
C ALA A 311 9.62 -21.41 15.87
N PHE A 312 10.10 -20.26 16.34
CA PHE A 312 10.88 -20.17 17.58
C PHE A 312 10.15 -19.48 18.74
N GLY A 313 8.92 -18.98 18.53
CA GLY A 313 8.15 -18.32 19.59
C GLY A 313 8.74 -17.00 20.07
N LEU A 314 9.68 -16.41 19.32
CA LEU A 314 10.35 -15.17 19.71
C LEU A 314 9.43 -13.97 19.44
N PRO A 315 9.46 -12.91 20.27
CA PRO A 315 8.64 -11.72 20.09
C PRO A 315 9.18 -10.81 18.96
N GLU A 316 9.25 -11.34 17.74
CA GLU A 316 9.88 -10.71 16.59
C GLU A 316 8.86 -10.44 15.49
N PRO A 317 8.44 -9.17 15.29
CA PRO A 317 7.35 -8.89 14.37
C PRO A 317 7.66 -9.07 12.89
N ALA A 318 6.77 -9.77 12.19
CA ALA A 318 6.78 -9.89 10.73
C ALA A 318 5.93 -8.80 10.07
N VAL A 319 6.49 -7.59 9.95
CA VAL A 319 5.74 -6.44 9.42
C VAL A 319 5.83 -6.39 7.89
N ASP A 320 4.72 -6.58 7.19
CA ASP A 320 4.56 -6.42 5.74
C ASP A 320 3.52 -5.34 5.38
N GLY A 321 3.13 -5.27 4.09
CA GLY A 321 2.11 -4.33 3.64
C GLY A 321 0.69 -4.64 4.18
N ASN A 322 0.41 -5.89 4.54
CA ASN A 322 -0.86 -6.26 5.18
C ASN A 322 -0.90 -5.79 6.62
N VAL A 323 0.14 -6.08 7.41
CA VAL A 323 0.24 -5.62 8.80
C VAL A 323 0.21 -4.10 8.87
N LEU A 324 0.98 -3.40 8.04
CA LEU A 324 0.95 -1.92 8.01
C LEU A 324 -0.46 -1.39 7.74
N ARG A 325 -1.18 -1.93 6.75
CA ARG A 325 -2.58 -1.55 6.48
C ARG A 325 -3.50 -1.81 7.68
N VAL A 326 -3.44 -3.02 8.23
CA VAL A 326 -4.28 -3.45 9.35
C VAL A 326 -4.11 -2.51 10.53
N ILE A 327 -2.86 -2.30 10.96
CA ILE A 327 -2.57 -1.46 12.12
C ILE A 327 -2.91 0.00 11.84
N SER A 328 -2.53 0.54 10.67
CA SER A 328 -2.88 1.92 10.31
C SER A 328 -4.39 2.15 10.34
N ARG A 329 -5.21 1.17 9.96
CA ARG A 329 -6.68 1.27 10.07
C ARG A 329 -7.16 1.16 11.53
N ILE A 330 -6.66 0.19 12.30
CA ILE A 330 -7.04 0.03 13.71
C ILE A 330 -6.75 1.31 14.50
N THR A 331 -5.58 1.90 14.30
CA THR A 331 -5.13 3.09 15.04
C THR A 331 -5.33 4.40 14.28
N GLU A 332 -6.03 4.39 13.15
CA GLU A 332 -6.23 5.59 12.31
C GLU A 332 -4.93 6.41 12.13
N ASP A 333 -3.86 5.73 11.70
CA ASP A 333 -2.53 6.30 11.53
C ASP A 333 -2.32 6.70 10.06
N PHE A 334 -2.40 8.01 9.81
CA PHE A 334 -2.22 8.63 8.49
C PHE A 334 -0.75 8.83 8.11
N THR A 335 0.20 8.24 8.85
CA THR A 335 1.61 8.24 8.46
C THR A 335 1.81 7.47 7.16
N ASN A 336 2.60 8.02 6.24
CA ASN A 336 2.90 7.36 4.98
C ASN A 336 3.71 6.06 5.21
N ILE A 337 3.13 4.92 4.85
CA ILE A 337 3.71 3.60 5.12
C ILE A 337 4.88 3.22 4.20
N ASP A 338 5.13 4.01 3.15
CA ASP A 338 6.28 3.83 2.27
C ASP A 338 7.56 4.48 2.84
N LEU A 339 7.46 5.21 3.96
CA LEU A 339 8.62 5.74 4.68
C LEU A 339 9.36 4.62 5.43
N PRO A 340 10.70 4.52 5.32
CA PRO A 340 11.47 3.48 6.03
C PRO A 340 11.26 3.50 7.55
N GLU A 341 11.16 4.69 8.15
CA GLU A 341 10.97 4.85 9.59
C GLU A 341 9.60 4.31 10.06
N CYS A 342 8.57 4.35 9.21
CA CYS A 342 7.24 3.82 9.55
C CYS A 342 7.31 2.33 9.90
N ARG A 343 8.00 1.53 9.07
CA ARG A 343 8.17 0.09 9.34
C ARG A 343 8.99 -0.16 10.61
N LYS A 344 10.03 0.63 10.84
CA LYS A 344 10.89 0.50 12.03
C LYS A 344 10.11 0.82 13.31
N ASN A 345 9.37 1.93 13.32
CA ASN A 345 8.50 2.32 14.44
C ASN A 345 7.40 1.29 14.68
N MET A 346 6.73 0.81 13.61
CA MET A 346 5.72 -0.23 13.72
C MET A 346 6.28 -1.52 14.32
N THR A 347 7.47 -1.95 13.88
CA THR A 347 8.14 -3.14 14.41
C THR A 347 8.45 -2.98 15.90
N SER A 348 8.97 -1.81 16.31
CA SER A 348 9.26 -1.53 17.71
C SER A 348 8.01 -1.56 18.59
N ARG A 349 6.95 -0.85 18.15
CA ARG A 349 5.66 -0.80 18.85
C ARG A 349 5.02 -2.18 18.96
N LEU A 350 5.01 -2.95 17.88
CA LEU A 350 4.46 -4.30 17.88
C LEU A 350 5.23 -5.19 18.86
N ARG A 351 6.57 -5.18 18.82
CA ARG A 351 7.39 -5.98 19.75
C ARG A 351 7.01 -5.74 21.22
N ALA A 352 6.66 -4.51 21.60
CA ALA A 352 6.25 -4.16 22.96
C ALA A 352 4.91 -4.77 23.41
N VAL A 353 4.07 -5.20 22.46
CA VAL A 353 2.75 -5.81 22.74
C VAL A 353 2.67 -7.28 22.28
N TYR A 354 3.80 -7.93 21.95
CA TYR A 354 3.78 -9.34 21.56
C TYR A 354 3.37 -10.22 22.75
N PRO A 355 2.33 -11.06 22.60
CA PRO A 355 1.92 -11.99 23.64
C PRO A 355 2.88 -13.20 23.71
N PRO A 356 2.78 -14.04 24.76
CA PRO A 356 3.57 -15.26 24.85
C PRO A 356 3.45 -16.21 23.64
N ASP A 357 2.26 -16.34 23.03
CA ASP A 357 2.11 -17.05 21.73
C ASP A 357 2.42 -16.11 20.55
N ALA A 358 3.69 -15.73 20.44
CA ALA A 358 4.20 -14.81 19.42
C ALA A 358 3.93 -15.31 17.99
N GLY A 359 4.00 -16.63 17.78
CA GLY A 359 3.76 -17.26 16.48
C GLY A 359 2.31 -17.11 16.05
N ALA A 360 1.35 -17.52 16.90
CA ALA A 360 -0.07 -17.37 16.60
C ALA A 360 -0.44 -15.89 16.42
N PHE A 361 0.14 -14.99 17.22
CA PHE A 361 -0.10 -13.56 17.07
C PHE A 361 0.39 -13.01 15.73
N THR A 362 1.60 -13.40 15.30
CA THR A 362 2.16 -13.03 14.00
C THR A 362 1.25 -13.48 12.86
N GLU A 363 0.84 -14.75 12.88
CA GLU A 363 -0.05 -15.31 11.86
C GLU A 363 -1.43 -14.65 11.89
N SER A 364 -1.94 -14.30 13.07
CA SER A 364 -3.24 -13.66 13.21
C SER A 364 -3.32 -12.29 12.54
N LEU A 365 -2.25 -11.50 12.62
CA LEU A 365 -2.14 -10.21 11.93
C LEU A 365 -2.12 -10.38 10.40
N MET A 366 -1.38 -11.39 9.92
CA MET A 366 -1.35 -11.74 8.49
C MET A 366 -2.72 -12.21 8.01
N GLU A 367 -3.37 -13.09 8.78
CA GLU A 367 -4.67 -13.67 8.46
C GLU A 367 -5.75 -12.60 8.38
N LEU A 368 -5.82 -11.71 9.38
CA LEU A 368 -6.78 -10.61 9.41
C LEU A 368 -6.61 -9.70 8.19
N GLY A 369 -5.37 -9.34 7.85
CA GLY A 369 -5.09 -8.54 6.67
C GLY A 369 -5.42 -9.26 5.36
N ALA A 370 -5.29 -10.58 5.31
CA ALA A 370 -5.53 -11.37 4.12
C ALA A 370 -7.03 -11.58 3.82
N ILE A 371 -7.87 -11.80 4.84
CA ILE A 371 -9.25 -12.26 4.62
C ILE A 371 -10.34 -11.30 5.12
N VAL A 372 -10.04 -10.39 6.05
CA VAL A 372 -11.04 -9.47 6.63
C VAL A 372 -10.73 -8.01 6.26
N CYS A 373 -9.56 -7.53 6.67
CA CYS A 373 -9.10 -6.17 6.43
C CYS A 373 -8.36 -6.09 5.09
N VAL A 374 -9.09 -6.45 4.02
CA VAL A 374 -8.55 -6.59 2.67
C VAL A 374 -8.13 -5.25 2.04
N PRO A 375 -7.15 -5.26 1.11
CA PRO A 375 -6.82 -4.08 0.31
C PRO A 375 -7.84 -3.88 -0.83
N ASN A 376 -7.83 -2.69 -1.46
CA ASN A 376 -8.56 -2.41 -2.71
C ASN A 376 -10.08 -2.74 -2.67
N GLY A 377 -10.75 -2.39 -1.58
CA GLY A 377 -12.18 -2.61 -1.40
C GLY A 377 -12.64 -2.26 0.01
N ALA A 378 -13.94 -2.39 0.26
CA ALA A 378 -14.47 -2.27 1.61
C ALA A 378 -14.03 -3.49 2.45
N PRO A 379 -13.36 -3.29 3.60
CA PRO A 379 -13.04 -4.38 4.51
C PRO A 379 -14.33 -5.00 5.10
N LEU A 380 -14.26 -6.27 5.50
CA LEU A 380 -15.35 -7.00 6.14
C LEU A 380 -15.46 -6.60 7.63
N CYS A 381 -15.75 -5.32 7.88
CA CYS A 381 -15.74 -4.71 9.21
C CYS A 381 -16.70 -5.37 10.22
N ASP A 382 -17.74 -6.05 9.75
CA ASP A 382 -18.73 -6.71 10.62
C ASP A 382 -18.26 -8.09 11.09
N GLU A 383 -17.28 -8.69 10.40
CA GLU A 383 -16.62 -9.94 10.77
C GLU A 383 -15.30 -9.70 11.52
N CYS A 384 -14.90 -8.43 11.67
CA CYS A 384 -13.60 -8.05 12.21
C CYS A 384 -13.58 -8.10 13.75
N PRO A 385 -12.63 -8.81 14.39
CA PRO A 385 -12.53 -8.84 15.85
C PRO A 385 -12.19 -7.47 16.46
N MET A 386 -11.64 -6.56 15.66
CA MET A 386 -11.26 -5.22 16.09
C MET A 386 -12.42 -4.22 16.01
N GLN A 387 -13.65 -4.67 15.72
CA GLN A 387 -14.80 -3.79 15.42
C GLN A 387 -15.04 -2.70 16.46
N ALA A 388 -14.92 -3.06 17.75
CA ALA A 388 -15.21 -2.18 18.88
C ALA A 388 -14.16 -1.07 19.10
N VAL A 389 -12.90 -1.31 18.69
CA VAL A 389 -11.78 -0.40 18.97
C VAL A 389 -11.15 0.20 17.70
N CYS A 390 -11.52 -0.29 16.51
CA CYS A 390 -10.96 0.17 15.25
C CYS A 390 -11.40 1.60 14.93
N LEU A 391 -10.46 2.54 15.01
CA LEU A 391 -10.73 3.96 14.82
C LEU A 391 -11.14 4.28 13.39
N ALA A 392 -10.51 3.67 12.37
CA ALA A 392 -10.90 3.89 10.98
C ALA A 392 -12.27 3.28 10.60
N ARG A 393 -12.76 2.30 11.38
CA ARG A 393 -14.15 1.83 11.23
C ARG A 393 -15.10 2.88 11.78
N ARG A 394 -14.84 3.38 12.99
CA ARG A 394 -15.66 4.39 13.67
C ARG A 394 -15.79 5.66 12.83
N SER A 395 -14.71 6.13 12.21
CA SER A 395 -14.70 7.32 11.37
C SER A 395 -14.98 7.07 9.89
N ARG A 396 -15.18 5.81 9.47
CA ARG A 396 -15.26 5.42 8.05
C ARG A 396 -14.05 5.86 7.20
N SER A 397 -12.88 6.06 7.82
CA SER A 397 -11.64 6.50 7.15
C SER A 397 -10.81 5.36 6.54
N TYR A 398 -11.26 4.10 6.60
CA TYR A 398 -10.50 2.94 6.08
C TYR A 398 -10.16 3.02 4.58
N GLY A 399 -10.90 3.82 3.79
CA GLY A 399 -10.60 4.09 2.39
C GLY A 399 -9.42 5.04 2.18
N LEU A 400 -9.09 5.85 3.20
CA LEU A 400 -7.95 6.76 3.22
C LEU A 400 -6.67 6.07 3.74
N LEU A 401 -6.79 4.82 4.22
CA LEU A 401 -5.74 4.11 4.94
C LEU A 401 -5.40 2.76 4.28
N PRO A 402 -4.11 2.41 4.17
CA PRO A 402 -2.95 3.18 4.64
C PRO A 402 -2.56 4.30 3.66
N VAL A 403 -1.98 5.38 4.19
CA VAL A 403 -1.42 6.45 3.35
C VAL A 403 -0.17 5.93 2.64
N ARG A 404 -0.10 6.12 1.33
CA ARG A 404 1.02 5.73 0.48
C ARG A 404 1.45 6.92 -0.37
N LYS A 405 2.69 6.88 -0.89
CA LYS A 405 3.11 7.82 -1.92
C LYS A 405 2.26 7.62 -3.17
N GLU A 406 1.96 8.73 -3.84
CA GLU A 406 1.37 8.67 -5.16
C GLU A 406 2.30 7.88 -6.09
N LYS A 407 1.72 6.94 -6.84
CA LYS A 407 2.51 6.11 -7.74
C LYS A 407 2.97 6.96 -8.90
N ALA A 408 4.28 7.03 -9.12
CA ALA A 408 4.82 7.60 -10.34
C ALA A 408 4.21 6.92 -11.57
N ALA A 409 3.96 7.69 -12.63
CA ALA A 409 3.53 7.15 -13.91
C ALA A 409 4.51 6.05 -14.36
N ARG A 410 3.97 4.90 -14.79
CA ARG A 410 4.81 3.78 -15.25
C ARG A 410 5.58 4.21 -16.49
N ARG A 411 6.86 3.83 -16.56
CA ARG A 411 7.65 4.04 -17.76
C ARG A 411 7.18 3.09 -18.87
N ARG A 412 6.78 3.64 -20.01
CA ARG A 412 6.44 2.85 -21.21
C ARG A 412 7.70 2.62 -22.05
N GLU A 413 7.92 1.38 -22.44
CA GLU A 413 8.98 0.98 -23.37
C GLU A 413 8.34 0.22 -24.54
N ASP A 414 8.67 0.64 -25.76
CA ASP A 414 8.24 -0.03 -26.97
C ASP A 414 9.27 -1.09 -27.39
N MET A 415 8.79 -2.22 -27.89
CA MET A 415 9.64 -3.35 -28.28
C MET A 415 9.10 -4.09 -29.51
N THR A 416 9.99 -4.42 -30.43
CA THR A 416 9.70 -5.33 -31.55
C THR A 416 10.34 -6.68 -31.26
N VAL A 417 9.52 -7.73 -31.27
CA VAL A 417 9.88 -9.11 -30.96
C VAL A 417 9.84 -9.93 -32.25
N PHE A 418 10.78 -10.86 -32.42
CA PHE A 418 10.86 -11.73 -33.59
C PHE A 418 10.66 -13.18 -33.17
N PHE A 419 9.54 -13.76 -33.58
CA PHE A 419 9.32 -15.20 -33.56
C PHE A 419 9.85 -15.78 -34.86
N LEU A 420 11.05 -16.38 -34.80
CA LEU A 420 11.76 -16.90 -35.97
C LEU A 420 11.75 -18.42 -35.93
N GLU A 421 11.29 -19.02 -37.02
CA GLU A 421 11.22 -20.46 -37.17
C GLU A 421 11.97 -20.92 -38.42
N SER A 422 12.77 -21.96 -38.28
CA SER A 422 13.46 -22.62 -39.38
C SER A 422 13.59 -24.12 -39.09
N ASP A 423 13.21 -24.95 -40.05
CA ASP A 423 13.24 -26.42 -39.98
C ASP A 423 12.64 -26.99 -38.68
N GLY A 424 11.47 -26.46 -38.26
CA GLY A 424 10.76 -26.89 -37.05
C GLY A 424 11.37 -26.43 -35.73
N LYS A 425 12.42 -25.59 -35.78
CA LYS A 425 13.07 -25.01 -34.60
C LYS A 425 12.81 -23.52 -34.47
N ILE A 426 12.74 -23.06 -33.24
CA ILE A 426 12.43 -21.68 -32.83
C ILE A 426 13.67 -21.05 -32.19
N ALA A 427 13.99 -19.81 -32.59
CA ALA A 427 15.11 -19.07 -32.03
C ALA A 427 14.78 -18.44 -30.67
N LEU A 428 15.63 -18.71 -29.67
CA LEU A 428 15.60 -18.04 -28.38
C LEU A 428 17.00 -17.56 -27.98
N ILE A 429 17.05 -16.46 -27.23
CA ILE A 429 18.27 -15.92 -26.64
C ILE A 429 18.14 -15.86 -25.11
N LYS A 430 19.20 -16.25 -24.41
CA LYS A 430 19.25 -16.19 -22.94
C LYS A 430 19.61 -14.77 -22.50
N ARG A 431 18.81 -14.17 -21.60
CA ARG A 431 19.09 -12.80 -21.13
C ARG A 431 20.40 -12.74 -20.35
N ARG A 432 21.22 -11.73 -20.68
CA ARG A 432 22.47 -11.40 -19.97
C ARG A 432 22.19 -10.95 -18.54
N GLU A 433 23.22 -11.04 -17.68
CA GLU A 433 23.11 -10.96 -16.22
C GLU A 433 22.58 -9.62 -15.63
N LYS A 434 22.48 -8.53 -16.40
CA LYS A 434 22.20 -7.18 -15.89
C LYS A 434 20.76 -6.67 -16.10
N ASP A 435 19.86 -7.49 -16.67
CA ASP A 435 18.52 -7.05 -17.07
C ASP A 435 17.37 -7.60 -16.20
N VAL A 436 16.20 -6.96 -16.28
CA VAL A 436 14.91 -7.49 -15.80
C VAL A 436 14.66 -8.85 -16.47
N LEU A 437 14.24 -9.88 -15.70
CA LEU A 437 14.11 -11.29 -16.12
C LEU A 437 15.46 -12.01 -16.35
N LYS A 438 16.49 -11.67 -15.57
CA LYS A 438 17.84 -12.28 -15.58
C LYS A 438 17.81 -13.82 -15.70
N GLY A 439 18.60 -14.33 -16.65
CA GLY A 439 18.84 -15.76 -16.83
C GLY A 439 17.68 -16.54 -17.44
N MET A 440 16.56 -15.86 -17.73
CA MET A 440 15.44 -16.43 -18.48
C MET A 440 15.68 -16.34 -19.99
N TRP A 441 14.98 -17.17 -20.74
CA TRP A 441 14.99 -17.12 -22.20
C TRP A 441 14.01 -16.07 -22.72
N GLN A 442 14.23 -15.58 -23.93
CA GLN A 442 13.33 -14.68 -24.64
C GLN A 442 13.46 -14.87 -26.15
N PHE A 443 12.48 -14.41 -26.90
CA PHE A 443 12.62 -14.21 -28.34
C PHE A 443 13.58 -13.06 -28.65
N PRO A 444 14.34 -13.12 -29.76
CA PRO A 444 15.11 -11.98 -30.26
C PRO A 444 14.21 -10.74 -30.35
N ASN A 445 14.69 -9.59 -29.88
CA ASN A 445 13.93 -8.36 -29.88
C ASN A 445 14.84 -7.13 -29.95
N VAL A 446 14.23 -6.01 -30.33
CA VAL A 446 14.87 -4.69 -30.41
C VAL A 446 13.96 -3.60 -29.82
N PRO A 447 14.51 -2.49 -29.30
CA PRO A 447 13.71 -1.35 -28.87
C PRO A 447 12.93 -0.71 -30.01
N GLY A 448 11.77 -0.13 -29.69
CA GLY A 448 10.89 0.57 -30.63
C GLY A 448 9.86 -0.34 -31.31
N LEU A 449 8.84 0.27 -31.93
CA LEU A 449 7.86 -0.41 -32.76
C LEU A 449 8.27 -0.26 -34.23
N LEU A 450 8.93 -1.27 -34.78
CA LEU A 450 9.35 -1.26 -36.17
C LEU A 450 8.16 -1.53 -37.09
N GLY A 451 8.16 -0.85 -38.25
CA GLY A 451 7.33 -1.24 -39.38
C GLY A 451 7.84 -2.54 -40.01
N GLU A 452 7.05 -3.17 -40.89
CA GLU A 452 7.45 -4.45 -41.49
C GLU A 452 8.75 -4.35 -42.31
N ALA A 453 8.95 -3.23 -43.03
CA ALA A 453 10.16 -3.01 -43.81
C ALA A 453 11.42 -2.95 -42.93
N ASP A 454 11.38 -2.17 -41.83
CA ASP A 454 12.49 -2.04 -40.89
C ASP A 454 12.72 -3.34 -40.11
N ALA A 455 11.65 -4.07 -39.78
CA ALA A 455 11.74 -5.40 -39.18
C ALA A 455 12.48 -6.38 -40.10
N ARG A 456 12.18 -6.38 -41.42
CA ARG A 456 12.90 -7.20 -42.41
C ARG A 456 14.36 -6.79 -42.55
N ALA A 457 14.65 -5.48 -42.61
CA ALA A 457 16.01 -4.97 -42.66
C ALA A 457 16.81 -5.43 -41.43
N ARG A 458 16.20 -5.36 -40.25
CA ARG A 458 16.85 -5.79 -39.00
C ARG A 458 17.10 -7.29 -38.94
N LEU A 459 16.21 -8.12 -39.48
CA LEU A 459 16.45 -9.56 -39.60
C LEU A 459 17.57 -9.88 -40.59
N ALA A 460 17.66 -9.14 -41.70
CA ALA A 460 18.76 -9.27 -42.65
C ALA A 460 20.12 -8.92 -42.00
N GLU A 461 20.17 -7.88 -41.15
CA GLU A 461 21.37 -7.56 -40.36
C GLU A 461 21.74 -8.65 -39.34
N MET A 462 20.77 -9.42 -38.86
CA MET A 462 20.98 -10.62 -38.04
C MET A 462 21.40 -11.84 -38.87
N GLY A 463 21.57 -11.68 -40.19
CA GLY A 463 21.98 -12.72 -41.11
C GLY A 463 20.87 -13.72 -41.49
N VAL A 464 19.60 -13.29 -41.39
CA VAL A 464 18.41 -14.13 -41.62
C VAL A 464 17.59 -13.59 -42.79
N THR A 465 17.19 -14.48 -43.71
CA THR A 465 16.27 -14.18 -44.81
C THR A 465 14.88 -14.74 -44.50
N VAL A 466 13.86 -13.88 -44.50
CA VAL A 466 12.47 -14.30 -44.28
C VAL A 466 11.91 -14.97 -45.54
N ARG A 467 11.35 -16.16 -45.40
CA ARG A 467 10.59 -16.89 -46.42
C ARG A 467 9.14 -16.35 -46.42
N GLY A 468 8.81 -15.53 -47.42
CA GLY A 468 7.45 -15.03 -47.64
C GLY A 468 7.04 -13.84 -46.74
N GLY A 469 5.76 -13.80 -46.38
CA GLY A 469 5.15 -12.75 -45.55
C GLY A 469 5.48 -12.91 -44.06
N MET A 470 5.51 -11.80 -43.32
CA MET A 470 5.53 -11.85 -41.85
C MET A 470 4.14 -11.53 -41.32
N GLN A 471 3.68 -12.30 -40.35
CA GLN A 471 2.49 -11.91 -39.58
C GLN A 471 2.90 -11.10 -38.36
N LYS A 472 2.02 -10.20 -37.89
CA LYS A 472 2.28 -9.45 -36.65
C LYS A 472 1.12 -9.50 -35.66
N ARG A 473 1.47 -9.46 -34.37
CA ARG A 473 0.54 -9.34 -33.24
C ARG A 473 1.08 -8.32 -32.25
N ALA A 474 0.19 -7.55 -31.62
CA ALA A 474 0.56 -6.57 -30.61
C ALA A 474 0.13 -7.06 -29.22
N HIS A 475 0.94 -6.77 -28.20
CA HIS A 475 0.68 -7.16 -26.83
C HIS A 475 1.23 -6.10 -25.86
N LEU A 476 0.43 -5.71 -24.88
CA LEU A 476 0.87 -4.84 -23.79
C LEU A 476 1.13 -5.69 -22.55
N HIS A 477 2.40 -5.81 -22.15
CA HIS A 477 2.78 -6.48 -20.93
C HIS A 477 3.05 -5.48 -19.80
N VAL A 478 2.30 -5.56 -18.71
CA VAL A 478 2.39 -4.61 -17.58
C VAL A 478 3.22 -5.19 -16.45
N PHE A 479 4.32 -4.50 -16.10
CA PHE A 479 5.08 -4.72 -14.87
C PHE A 479 4.66 -3.70 -13.80
N THR A 480 5.16 -3.89 -12.57
CA THR A 480 4.87 -2.96 -11.46
C THR A 480 5.37 -1.53 -11.72
N HIS A 481 6.55 -1.38 -12.34
CA HIS A 481 7.23 -0.09 -12.54
C HIS A 481 7.34 0.34 -14.01
N LYS A 482 6.96 -0.53 -14.94
CA LYS A 482 7.11 -0.30 -16.38
C LYS A 482 6.06 -1.05 -17.18
N GLU A 483 5.85 -0.66 -18.42
CA GLU A 483 4.98 -1.33 -19.37
C GLU A 483 5.75 -1.58 -20.66
N TRP A 484 5.66 -2.81 -21.18
CA TRP A 484 6.21 -3.17 -22.48
C TRP A 484 5.09 -3.22 -23.50
N ASN A 485 5.14 -2.29 -24.43
CA ASN A 485 4.27 -2.29 -25.59
C ASN A 485 4.99 -3.01 -26.73
N MET A 486 4.54 -4.22 -27.02
CA MET A 486 5.28 -5.20 -27.83
C MET A 486 4.57 -5.44 -29.16
N THR A 487 5.32 -5.50 -30.25
CA THR A 487 4.85 -6.06 -31.52
C THR A 487 5.70 -7.27 -31.86
N CYS A 488 5.08 -8.45 -31.96
CA CYS A 488 5.76 -9.67 -32.38
C CYS A 488 5.54 -9.91 -33.87
N TYR A 489 6.62 -10.08 -34.62
CA TYR A 489 6.63 -10.55 -36.00
C TYR A 489 6.93 -12.05 -36.04
N TYR A 490 6.04 -12.80 -36.69
CA TYR A 490 6.17 -14.23 -36.94
C TYR A 490 6.72 -14.44 -38.34
N ALA A 491 7.86 -15.10 -38.45
CA ALA A 491 8.57 -15.30 -39.70
C ALA A 491 9.12 -16.73 -39.82
N ALA A 492 8.81 -17.38 -40.94
CA ALA A 492 9.56 -18.55 -41.40
C ALA A 492 10.85 -18.07 -42.07
N CYS A 493 11.97 -18.70 -41.76
CA CYS A 493 13.31 -18.21 -42.13
C CYS A 493 14.13 -19.29 -42.84
N ASP A 494 15.09 -18.83 -43.65
CA ASP A 494 16.10 -19.68 -44.27
C ASP A 494 16.98 -20.40 -43.24
N ARG A 495 17.34 -19.71 -42.16
CA ARG A 495 18.08 -20.20 -41.00
C ARG A 495 17.76 -19.35 -39.75
N LEU A 496 18.16 -19.83 -38.58
CA LEU A 496 18.08 -19.06 -37.34
C LEU A 496 19.35 -18.20 -37.14
N PRO A 497 19.28 -17.06 -36.42
CA PRO A 497 20.46 -16.25 -36.13
C PRO A 497 21.49 -17.02 -35.30
N GLU A 498 22.79 -16.89 -35.61
CA GLU A 498 23.87 -17.61 -34.91
C GLU A 498 23.95 -17.30 -33.41
N ALA A 499 23.55 -16.09 -33.01
CA ALA A 499 23.53 -15.68 -31.61
C ALA A 499 22.38 -16.31 -30.79
N CYS A 500 21.49 -17.08 -31.43
CA CYS A 500 20.33 -17.72 -30.81
C CYS A 500 20.55 -19.22 -30.65
N ALA A 501 20.00 -19.77 -29.57
CA ALA A 501 19.82 -21.21 -29.45
C ALA A 501 18.51 -21.63 -30.15
N ALA A 502 18.50 -22.85 -30.66
CA ALA A 502 17.39 -23.42 -31.41
C ALA A 502 16.67 -24.49 -30.58
N PHE A 503 15.35 -24.36 -30.43
CA PHE A 503 14.52 -25.28 -29.65
C PHE A 503 13.29 -25.73 -30.45
N THR A 504 12.81 -26.95 -30.25
CA THR A 504 11.46 -27.33 -30.69
C THR A 504 10.40 -26.71 -29.78
N ALA A 505 9.13 -26.69 -30.21
CA ALA A 505 8.04 -26.21 -29.36
C ALA A 505 7.93 -27.04 -28.06
N GLU A 506 8.07 -28.35 -28.15
CA GLU A 506 8.09 -29.29 -27.02
C GLU A 506 9.26 -29.01 -26.06
N GLU A 507 10.47 -28.79 -26.58
CA GLU A 507 11.63 -28.42 -25.75
C GLU A 507 11.43 -27.09 -25.03
N ILE A 508 10.71 -26.14 -25.64
CA ILE A 508 10.39 -24.88 -24.99
C ILE A 508 9.45 -25.09 -23.80
N GLU A 509 8.43 -25.93 -23.97
CA GLU A 509 7.49 -26.24 -22.89
C GLU A 509 8.16 -27.02 -21.74
N GLU A 510 9.05 -27.95 -22.06
CA GLU A 510 9.65 -28.85 -21.06
C GLU A 510 10.90 -28.31 -20.38
N ARG A 511 11.73 -27.53 -21.10
CA ARG A 511 13.13 -27.25 -20.71
C ARG A 511 13.46 -25.76 -20.65
N VAL A 512 12.59 -24.89 -21.16
CA VAL A 512 12.89 -23.45 -21.30
C VAL A 512 12.08 -22.62 -20.31
N SER A 513 12.78 -21.89 -19.44
CA SER A 513 12.17 -20.87 -18.59
C SER A 513 11.87 -19.60 -19.39
N LEU A 514 10.73 -19.59 -20.09
CA LEU A 514 10.22 -18.43 -20.84
C LEU A 514 9.24 -17.62 -19.95
N PRO A 515 9.47 -16.31 -19.74
CA PRO A 515 8.61 -15.49 -18.88
C PRO A 515 7.26 -15.20 -19.54
N SER A 516 6.23 -14.92 -18.75
CA SER A 516 4.87 -14.65 -19.24
C SER A 516 4.81 -13.50 -20.26
N ALA A 517 5.72 -12.53 -20.17
CA ALA A 517 5.90 -11.46 -21.15
C ALA A 517 6.14 -11.93 -22.59
N PHE A 518 6.61 -13.16 -22.78
CA PHE A 518 6.88 -13.75 -24.10
C PHE A 518 6.06 -15.02 -24.37
N LYS A 519 5.43 -15.64 -23.36
CA LYS A 519 4.63 -16.87 -23.56
C LYS A 519 3.48 -16.68 -24.54
N TRP A 520 2.89 -15.48 -24.60
CA TRP A 520 1.82 -15.16 -25.54
C TRP A 520 2.24 -15.32 -27.01
N CYS A 521 3.54 -15.16 -27.31
CA CYS A 521 4.07 -15.39 -28.66
C CYS A 521 4.01 -16.86 -29.09
N LEU A 522 3.87 -17.82 -28.16
CA LEU A 522 3.69 -19.23 -28.50
C LEU A 522 2.20 -19.55 -28.68
N SER A 523 1.35 -19.07 -27.77
CA SER A 523 -0.08 -19.37 -27.78
C SER A 523 -0.84 -18.68 -28.90
N GLU A 524 -0.34 -17.54 -29.38
CA GLU A 524 -0.95 -16.76 -30.47
C GLU A 524 -0.27 -16.97 -31.83
N ARG A 525 0.47 -18.08 -31.97
CA ARG A 525 1.07 -18.47 -33.25
C ARG A 525 -0.06 -18.62 -34.30
N PRO A 526 0.04 -17.95 -35.45
CA PRO A 526 -1.00 -17.95 -36.46
C PRO A 526 -1.13 -19.25 -37.25
#